data_AF-A0A9E5WV88-F1
#
_entry.id   AF-A0A9E5WV88-F1
#
_cell.length_a   1.000
_cell.length_b   1.000
_cell.length_c   1.000
_cell.angle_alpha   90.00
_cell.angle_beta   90.00
_cell.angle_gamma   90.00
#
_symmetry.space_group_name_H-M   'P 1'
#
loop_
_entity.id
_entity.type
_entity.pdbx_description
1 polymer ?
#
loop_
_entity_poly.entity_id
_entity_poly.type
_entity_poly.pdbx_seq_one_letter_code
_entity_poly.pdbx_strand_id
1 'polypeptide(L)'
;MEELGSYYGEMYPAILRLRDGRLLMTFTLRAAVPPNQRPLGVRCVLGRETDDGFQFDFRHDRIMLDTKTPDDSISGGGFGPTVQLDDGTLVTAYSYAGPGGWRAQDFHIEVVRWRCPPTD
;
A
#
# COMPACT_ATOMS: atom_id res chain seq x y z
N MET A 1 13.47 19.81 -5.84
CA MET A 1 13.35 18.41 -5.39
C MET A 1 11.88 18.09 -5.45
N GLU A 2 11.47 17.32 -6.46
CA GLU A 2 10.12 16.77 -6.48
C GLU A 2 10.13 15.63 -5.46
N GLU A 3 9.18 15.64 -4.52
CA GLU A 3 8.96 14.50 -3.62
C GLU A 3 8.63 13.26 -4.49
N LEU A 4 8.81 12.04 -3.98
CA LEU A 4 8.72 10.78 -4.76
C LEU A 4 7.38 10.47 -5.46
N GLY A 5 6.45 11.42 -5.54
CA GLY A 5 5.06 11.24 -5.98
C GLY A 5 4.10 10.98 -4.81
N SER A 6 4.61 10.99 -3.57
CA SER A 6 3.82 10.81 -2.35
C SER A 6 3.26 12.11 -1.81
N TYR A 7 2.03 12.06 -1.31
CA TYR A 7 1.32 13.20 -0.73
C TYR A 7 1.02 12.99 0.77
N TYR A 8 0.64 14.06 1.46
CA TYR A 8 0.33 14.00 2.90
C TYR A 8 -0.69 12.90 3.21
N GLY A 9 -0.40 12.15 4.28
CA GLY A 9 -1.18 10.99 4.71
C GLY A 9 -0.68 9.66 4.16
N GLU A 10 0.29 9.64 3.23
CA GLU A 10 0.98 8.42 2.80
C GLU A 10 2.14 8.12 3.75
N MET A 11 2.11 6.96 4.39
CA MET A 11 2.95 6.64 5.55
C MET A 11 3.44 5.20 5.53
N TYR A 12 4.50 4.95 6.30
CA TYR A 12 5.10 3.62 6.50
C TYR A 12 5.45 2.90 5.17
N PRO A 13 6.21 3.54 4.27
CA PRO A 13 6.64 2.88 3.03
C PRO A 13 7.58 1.71 3.34
N ALA A 14 7.40 0.62 2.63
CA ALA A 14 8.32 -0.51 2.57
C ALA A 14 8.56 -0.88 1.11
N ILE A 15 9.80 -1.22 0.75
CA ILE A 15 10.19 -1.63 -0.61
C ILE A 15 10.59 -3.10 -0.58
N LEU A 16 10.05 -3.87 -1.52
CA LEU A 16 10.44 -5.26 -1.80
C LEU A 16 10.95 -5.34 -3.25
N ARG A 17 12.14 -5.91 -3.45
CA ARG A 17 12.58 -6.36 -4.78
C ARG A 17 11.87 -7.68 -5.10
N LEU A 18 11.15 -7.71 -6.22
CA LEU A 18 10.49 -8.91 -6.72
C LEU A 18 11.48 -9.80 -7.49
N ARG A 19 11.19 -11.10 -7.56
CA ARG A 19 12.03 -12.10 -8.26
C ARG A 19 12.16 -11.85 -9.76
N ASP A 20 11.27 -11.07 -10.36
CA ASP A 20 11.31 -10.62 -11.76
C ASP A 20 12.13 -9.33 -11.97
N GLY A 21 12.77 -8.80 -10.92
CA GLY A 21 13.60 -7.60 -10.96
C GLY A 21 12.83 -6.28 -10.75
N ARG A 22 11.50 -6.28 -10.74
CA ARG A 22 10.69 -5.10 -10.41
C ARG A 22 10.86 -4.73 -8.92
N LEU A 23 10.59 -3.47 -8.61
CA LEU A 23 10.36 -3.01 -7.24
C LEU A 23 8.86 -2.96 -6.95
N LEU A 24 8.49 -3.33 -5.73
CA LEU A 24 7.18 -3.10 -5.16
C LEU A 24 7.33 -2.17 -3.96
N MET A 25 6.72 -0.98 -4.00
CA MET A 25 6.58 -0.14 -2.81
C MET A 25 5.17 -0.28 -2.24
N THR A 26 5.06 -0.78 -1.01
CA THR A 26 3.83 -0.82 -0.24
C THR A 26 3.80 0.33 0.76
N PHE A 27 2.66 1.01 0.90
CA PHE A 27 2.49 2.14 1.80
C PHE A 27 1.05 2.22 2.33
N THR A 28 0.88 2.95 3.42
CA THR A 28 -0.43 3.20 4.04
C THR A 28 -0.96 4.55 3.62
N LEU A 29 -2.14 4.65 3.00
CA LEU A 29 -2.90 5.90 3.02
C LEU A 29 -3.60 6.02 4.38
N ARG A 30 -2.91 6.67 5.32
CA ARG A 30 -3.38 6.92 6.68
C ARG A 30 -4.42 8.03 6.73
N ALA A 31 -4.34 9.03 5.85
CA ALA A 31 -5.28 10.15 5.79
C ALA A 31 -5.49 10.64 4.36
N ALA A 32 -6.75 10.87 3.96
CA ALA A 32 -7.11 11.39 2.64
C ALA A 32 -7.17 12.93 2.69
N VAL A 33 -6.02 13.57 2.49
CA VAL A 33 -5.90 15.01 2.32
C VAL A 33 -5.58 15.31 0.85
N PRO A 34 -6.28 16.24 0.17
CA PRO A 34 -6.07 16.51 -1.25
C PRO A 34 -4.58 16.69 -1.62
N PRO A 35 -4.10 16.05 -2.72
CA PRO A 35 -4.89 15.34 -3.74
C PRO A 35 -5.25 13.89 -3.37
N ASN A 36 -4.83 13.35 -2.22
CA ASN A 36 -5.21 12.00 -1.82
C ASN A 36 -6.71 11.87 -1.56
N GLN A 37 -7.31 10.86 -2.17
CA GLN A 37 -8.71 10.49 -2.01
C GLN A 37 -8.85 9.15 -1.27
N ARG A 38 -10.03 8.95 -0.69
CA ARG A 38 -10.50 7.66 -0.14
C ARG A 38 -10.59 6.58 -1.24
N PRO A 39 -10.61 5.28 -0.90
CA PRO A 39 -10.60 4.71 0.45
C PRO A 39 -9.23 4.80 1.15
N LEU A 40 -9.25 4.79 2.49
CA LEU A 40 -8.05 4.66 3.32
C LEU A 40 -7.65 3.18 3.44
N GLY A 41 -6.37 2.92 3.71
CA GLY A 41 -5.84 1.56 3.87
C GLY A 41 -4.47 1.37 3.20
N VAL A 42 -4.11 0.13 2.90
CA VAL A 42 -2.84 -0.23 2.26
C VAL A 42 -2.93 -0.14 0.74
N ARG A 43 -1.91 0.48 0.15
CA ARG A 43 -1.71 0.60 -1.29
C ARG A 43 -0.32 0.11 -1.66
N CYS A 44 -0.11 -0.16 -2.93
CA CYS A 44 1.22 -0.31 -3.47
C CYS A 44 1.34 0.24 -4.89
N VAL A 45 2.57 0.57 -5.27
CA VAL A 45 2.97 0.91 -6.64
C VAL A 45 4.09 0.00 -7.08
N LEU A 46 4.07 -0.37 -8.36
CA LEU A 46 5.20 -1.04 -9.00
C LEU A 46 6.19 0.00 -9.50
N GLY A 47 7.46 -0.40 -9.57
CA GLY A 47 8.56 0.43 -10.00
C GLY A 47 9.73 -0.39 -10.51
N ARG A 48 10.81 0.29 -10.84
CA ARG A 48 11.99 -0.32 -11.47
C ARG A 48 13.30 0.25 -10.96
N GLU A 49 14.32 -0.60 -11.05
CA GLU A 49 15.74 -0.24 -11.08
C GLU A 49 16.01 0.90 -12.06
N THR A 50 16.80 1.91 -11.70
CA THR A 50 17.50 2.78 -12.65
C THR A 50 18.97 2.91 -12.24
N ASP A 51 19.84 3.29 -13.18
CA ASP A 51 21.28 3.43 -12.89
C ASP A 51 21.56 4.47 -11.77
N ASP A 52 20.68 5.46 -11.64
CA ASP A 52 20.74 6.53 -10.63
C ASP A 52 19.85 6.29 -9.39
N GLY A 53 19.16 5.14 -9.28
CA GLY A 53 18.25 4.86 -8.16
C GLY A 53 17.03 4.02 -8.54
N PHE A 54 15.83 4.59 -8.38
CA PHE A 54 14.57 3.90 -8.66
C PHE A 54 13.48 4.85 -9.15
N GLN A 55 12.51 4.30 -9.88
CA GLN A 55 11.34 5.04 -10.39
C GLN A 55 10.03 4.30 -10.07
N PHE A 56 9.01 5.04 -9.65
CA PHE A 56 7.63 4.59 -9.42
C PHE A 56 6.63 5.54 -10.11
N ASP A 57 5.53 5.03 -10.67
CA ASP A 57 4.44 5.88 -11.17
C ASP A 57 3.26 5.91 -10.18
N PHE A 58 3.27 6.92 -9.31
CA PHE A 58 2.18 7.17 -8.36
C PHE A 58 0.90 7.75 -8.99
N ARG A 59 0.87 8.05 -10.30
CA ARG A 59 -0.35 8.57 -10.97
C ARG A 59 -1.17 7.45 -11.59
N HIS A 60 -0.52 6.42 -12.14
CA HIS A 60 -1.19 5.36 -12.89
C HIS A 60 -1.17 4.00 -12.17
N ASP A 61 -0.09 3.64 -11.49
CA ASP A 61 0.15 2.24 -11.05
C ASP A 61 -0.28 1.95 -9.59
N ARG A 62 -1.27 2.69 -9.08
CA ARG A 62 -1.75 2.55 -7.68
C ARG A 62 -2.70 1.36 -7.51
N ILE A 63 -2.18 0.26 -6.99
CA ILE A 63 -2.96 -0.92 -6.58
C ILE A 63 -3.44 -0.73 -5.14
N MET A 64 -4.70 -1.03 -4.87
CA MET A 64 -5.28 -1.02 -3.52
C MET A 64 -5.30 -2.45 -2.94
N LEU A 65 -4.66 -2.65 -1.79
CA LEU A 65 -4.56 -3.94 -1.09
C LEU A 65 -5.50 -4.03 0.12
N ASP A 66 -5.79 -2.88 0.74
CA ASP A 66 -6.82 -2.73 1.77
C ASP A 66 -7.60 -1.43 1.54
N THR A 67 -8.91 -1.53 1.71
CA THR A 67 -9.88 -0.43 1.61
C THR A 67 -10.98 -0.54 2.69
N LYS A 68 -10.75 -1.34 3.75
CA LYS A 68 -11.80 -1.72 4.72
C LYS A 68 -12.05 -0.72 5.84
N THR A 69 -11.17 0.27 6.00
CA THR A 69 -11.41 1.35 6.97
C THR A 69 -12.59 2.21 6.50
N PRO A 70 -13.63 2.44 7.31
CA PRO A 70 -14.81 3.22 6.94
C PRO A 70 -14.52 4.61 6.33
N ASP A 71 -15.37 5.02 5.39
CA ASP A 71 -15.25 6.29 4.65
C ASP A 71 -15.55 7.55 5.47
N ASP A 72 -16.03 7.43 6.71
CA ASP A 72 -16.12 8.52 7.68
C ASP A 72 -14.88 8.61 8.59
N SER A 73 -14.09 7.54 8.70
CA SER A 73 -12.87 7.53 9.53
C SER A 73 -11.84 8.55 9.04
N ILE A 74 -11.28 9.33 9.96
CA ILE A 74 -10.18 10.27 9.69
C ILE A 74 -8.79 9.60 9.63
N SER A 75 -8.70 8.30 9.98
CA SER A 75 -7.41 7.59 10.02
C SER A 75 -7.55 6.13 9.56
N GLY A 76 -6.67 5.71 8.65
CA GLY A 76 -6.68 4.39 8.01
C GLY A 76 -5.92 3.29 8.74
N GLY A 77 -6.33 2.06 8.51
CA GLY A 77 -5.51 0.85 8.65
C GLY A 77 -4.19 0.89 7.90
N GLY A 78 -3.23 0.02 8.23
CA GLY A 78 -2.01 -0.07 7.44
C GLY A 78 -0.85 -0.91 7.97
N PHE A 79 0.35 -0.33 7.88
CA PHE A 79 1.70 -0.92 7.94
C PHE A 79 2.08 -1.76 6.72
N GLY A 80 1.20 -2.65 6.25
CA GLY A 80 1.33 -3.28 4.93
C GLY A 80 2.63 -4.03 4.58
N PRO A 81 3.44 -4.60 5.50
CA PRO A 81 4.63 -5.34 5.11
C PRO A 81 4.27 -6.50 4.17
N THR A 82 5.05 -6.62 3.09
CA THR A 82 4.78 -7.57 2.01
C THR A 82 5.99 -8.46 1.75
N VAL A 83 5.74 -9.75 1.53
CA VAL A 83 6.75 -10.76 1.15
C VAL A 83 6.32 -11.52 -0.10
N GLN A 84 7.29 -12.00 -0.89
CA GLN A 84 7.03 -12.85 -2.05
C GLN A 84 7.32 -14.33 -1.74
N LEU A 85 6.34 -15.18 -1.97
CA LEU A 85 6.42 -16.63 -1.80
C LEU A 85 7.05 -17.32 -3.02
N ASP A 86 7.38 -18.61 -2.88
CA ASP A 86 8.04 -19.38 -3.94
C ASP A 86 7.21 -19.59 -5.20
N ASP A 87 5.87 -19.59 -5.09
CA ASP A 87 4.95 -19.66 -6.24
C ASP A 87 4.69 -18.29 -6.90
N GLY A 88 5.54 -17.29 -6.61
CA GLY A 88 5.47 -15.94 -7.14
C GLY A 88 4.35 -15.07 -6.55
N THR A 89 3.46 -15.62 -5.73
CA THR A 89 2.42 -14.83 -5.03
C THR A 89 3.03 -13.93 -3.97
N LEU A 90 2.32 -12.85 -3.67
CA LEU A 90 2.64 -11.89 -2.63
C LEU A 90 1.71 -12.10 -1.43
N VAL A 91 2.24 -11.88 -0.23
CA VAL A 91 1.48 -11.89 1.02
C VAL A 91 1.72 -10.56 1.72
N THR A 92 0.63 -9.83 1.98
CA THR A 92 0.64 -8.54 2.66
C THR A 92 -0.17 -8.64 3.94
N ALA A 93 0.45 -8.37 5.09
CA ALA A 93 -0.24 -8.26 6.36
C ALA A 93 -0.61 -6.80 6.64
N TYR A 94 -1.80 -6.55 7.18
CA TYR A 94 -2.24 -5.19 7.51
C TYR A 94 -3.24 -5.17 8.66
N SER A 95 -3.43 -4.00 9.25
CA SER A 95 -4.50 -3.74 10.21
C SER A 95 -5.54 -2.79 9.62
N TYR A 96 -6.78 -2.80 10.13
CA TYR A 96 -7.80 -1.77 9.85
C TYR A 96 -8.76 -1.61 11.03
N ALA A 97 -9.48 -0.47 11.06
CA ALA A 97 -10.56 -0.22 12.01
C ALA A 97 -11.91 -0.50 11.34
N GLY A 98 -12.81 -1.20 12.02
CA GLY A 98 -14.20 -1.41 11.62
C GLY A 98 -15.11 -0.23 11.99
N PRO A 99 -16.44 -0.41 11.89
CA PRO A 99 -17.42 0.67 12.11
C PRO A 99 -17.39 1.32 13.50
N GLY A 100 -16.98 0.59 14.55
CA GLY A 100 -16.78 1.18 15.89
C GLY A 100 -15.48 1.98 16.06
N GLY A 101 -14.67 2.09 15.01
CA GLY A 101 -13.40 2.81 14.98
C GLY A 101 -12.26 2.05 15.66
N TRP A 102 -11.28 2.79 16.22
CA TRP A 102 -10.07 2.24 16.84
C TRP A 102 -10.29 1.60 18.23
N ARG A 103 -11.49 1.08 18.50
CA ARG A 103 -11.81 0.33 19.72
C ARG A 103 -11.26 -1.09 19.59
N ALA A 104 -10.86 -1.70 20.70
CA ALA A 104 -10.24 -3.03 20.69
C ALA A 104 -11.14 -4.13 20.07
N GLN A 105 -12.46 -3.95 20.10
CA GLN A 105 -13.45 -4.87 19.52
C GLN A 105 -13.59 -4.75 18.00
N ASP A 106 -13.26 -3.57 17.45
CA ASP A 106 -13.37 -3.22 16.02
C ASP A 106 -11.99 -3.02 15.38
N PHE A 107 -10.91 -3.41 16.06
CA PHE A 107 -9.56 -3.42 15.50
C PHE A 107 -9.28 -4.79 14.89
N HIS A 108 -8.95 -4.81 13.60
CA HIS A 108 -8.74 -6.03 12.84
C HIS A 108 -7.31 -6.11 12.33
N ILE A 109 -6.80 -7.33 12.21
CA ILE A 109 -5.56 -7.65 11.48
C ILE A 109 -5.92 -8.72 10.45
N GLU A 110 -5.49 -8.50 9.22
CA GLU A 110 -5.72 -9.41 8.09
C GLU A 110 -4.43 -9.67 7.32
N VAL A 111 -4.48 -10.73 6.50
CA VAL A 111 -3.42 -11.11 5.57
C VAL A 111 -4.06 -11.37 4.21
N VAL A 112 -3.70 -10.59 3.21
CA VAL A 112 -4.12 -10.83 1.81
C VAL A 112 -3.01 -11.52 1.04
N ARG A 113 -3.37 -12.58 0.30
CA ARG A 113 -2.50 -13.23 -0.67
C ARG A 113 -2.95 -12.86 -2.07
N TRP A 114 -2.03 -12.33 -2.88
CA TRP A 114 -2.32 -11.74 -4.18
C TRP A 114 -1.20 -12.02 -5.20
N ARG A 115 -1.35 -11.53 -6.43
CA ARG A 115 -0.31 -11.54 -7.46
C ARG A 115 -0.21 -10.15 -8.06
N CYS A 116 0.99 -9.72 -8.43
CA CYS A 116 1.14 -8.54 -9.28
C CYS A 116 0.30 -8.69 -10.56
N PRO A 117 -0.24 -7.59 -11.09
CA PRO A 117 -0.69 -7.56 -12.48
C PRO A 117 0.42 -8.04 -13.41
N PRO A 118 0.07 -8.74 -14.51
CA PRO A 118 1.01 -8.99 -15.59
C PRO A 118 1.51 -7.65 -16.16
N THR A 119 2.70 -7.66 -16.74
CA THR A 119 3.13 -6.62 -17.69
C THR A 119 2.55 -6.95 -19.05
N ASP A 120 1.99 -5.96 -19.73
CA ASP A 120 1.70 -6.02 -21.18
C ASP A 120 3.00 -6.06 -22.01
#